data_AF-A0A957N848-F1
#
_entry.id   AF-A0A957N848-F1
#
_cell.length_a   1.000
_cell.length_b   1.000
_cell.length_c   1.000
_cell.angle_alpha   90.00
_cell.angle_beta   90.00
_cell.angle_gamma   90.00
#
_symmetry.space_group_name_H-M   'P 1'
#
loop_
_entity.id
_entity.type
_entity.pdbx_description
1 polymer ?
#
loop_
_entity_poly.entity_id
_entity_poly.type
_entity_poly.pdbx_seq_one_letter_code
_entity_poly.pdbx_strand_id
1 'polypeptide(L)' 'MINPFDWLLGLFSLDIGIDLGTANTLVHVKNRGIVINEPSVVAIDKSARRRNSIKAIGSEAKEMV' A
#
# COMPACT_ATOMS: atom_id res chain seq x y z
N MET A 1 28.45 6.12 -13.55
CA MET A 1 28.17 5.63 -14.93
C MET A 1 26.91 4.78 -14.84
N ILE A 2 25.90 5.05 -15.67
CA ILE A 2 24.64 4.30 -15.66
C ILE A 2 24.91 2.95 -16.33
N ASN A 3 24.60 1.84 -15.64
CA ASN A 3 24.75 0.49 -16.18
C ASN A 3 23.63 0.23 -17.22
N PRO A 4 23.95 -0.21 -18.45
CA PRO A 4 22.95 -0.55 -19.46
C PRO A 4 21.89 -1.54 -18.97
N PHE A 5 22.25 -2.43 -18.04
CA PHE A 5 21.32 -3.39 -17.44
C PHE A 5 20.28 -2.72 -16.52
N ASP A 6 20.67 -1.71 -15.74
CA ASP A 6 19.74 -0.97 -14.86
C ASP A 6 18.70 -0.19 -15.68
N TRP A 7 19.12 0.36 -16.82
CA TRP A 7 18.21 1.03 -17.76
C TRP A 7 17.18 0.05 -18.35
N LEU A 8 17.64 -1.14 -18.77
CA LEU A 8 16.75 -2.18 -19.30
C LEU A 8 15.76 -2.66 -18.25
N LEU A 9 16.20 -2.87 -17.00
CA LEU A 9 15.33 -3.27 -15.89
C LEU A 9 14.34 -2.17 -15.48
N GLY A 10 14.73 -0.90 -15.57
CA GLY A 10 13.84 0.25 -15.32
C GLY A 10 12.68 0.36 -16.33
N LEU A 11 12.80 -0.18 -17.53
CA LEU A 11 11.68 -0.26 -18.48
C LEU A 11 10.61 -1.26 -18.06
N PHE A 12 10.94 -2.20 -17.18
CA PHE A 12 10.02 -3.20 -16.61
C PHE A 12 9.65 -2.91 -15.15
N SER A 13 10.08 -1.79 -14.57
CA SER A 13 9.71 -1.43 -13.20
C SER A 13 8.28 -0.92 -13.11
N LEU A 14 7.61 -1.21 -11.99
CA LEU A 14 6.32 -0.61 -11.66
C LEU A 14 6.57 0.71 -10.93
N ASP A 15 6.41 1.83 -11.63
CA ASP A 15 6.46 3.15 -11.02
C ASP A 15 5.18 3.36 -10.19
N ILE A 16 5.34 3.51 -8.87
CA ILE A 16 4.25 3.62 -7.89
C ILE A 16 4.32 4.98 -7.19
N GLY A 17 3.19 5.68 -7.13
CA GLY A 17 2.96 6.79 -6.21
C GLY A 17 2.02 6.36 -5.08
N ILE A 18 2.31 6.74 -3.85
CA ILE A 18 1.47 6.43 -2.67
C ILE A 18 1.12 7.73 -1.98
N ASP A 19 -0.18 7.97 -1.80
CA ASP A 19 -0.70 9.02 -0.92
C ASP A 19 -1.17 8.38 0.38
N LEU A 20 -0.53 8.74 1.49
CA LEU A 20 -0.82 8.22 2.83
C LEU A 20 -1.60 9.26 3.65
N GLY A 21 -2.83 9.54 3.20
CA GLY A 21 -3.73 10.44 3.88
C GLY A 21 -4.22 9.91 5.23
N THR A 22 -4.69 10.79 6.10
CA THR A 22 -5.22 10.42 7.43
C THR A 22 -6.51 9.60 7.34
N ALA A 23 -7.34 9.85 6.33
CA ALA A 23 -8.61 9.16 6.12
C ALA A 23 -8.52 8.02 5.09
N ASN A 24 -7.73 8.20 4.03
CA ASN A 24 -7.62 7.27 2.91
C ASN A 24 -6.17 7.14 2.44
N THR A 25 -5.82 5.93 1.99
CA THR A 25 -4.58 5.62 1.32
C THR A 25 -4.88 5.34 -0.16
N LEU A 26 -4.21 6.07 -1.04
CA LEU A 26 -4.31 5.87 -2.49
C LEU A 26 -2.99 5.33 -3.03
N VAL A 27 -3.06 4.37 -3.94
CA VAL A 27 -1.90 3.91 -4.71
C VAL A 27 -2.15 4.12 -6.18
N HIS A 28 -1.25 4.87 -6.83
CA HIS A 28 -1.25 5.10 -8.26
C HIS A 28 -0.12 4.31 -8.91
N VAL A 29 -0.43 3.57 -9.98
CA VAL A 29 0.58 2.92 -10.82
C VAL A 29 0.63 3.65 -12.15
N LYS A 30 1.84 4.02 -12.59
CA LYS A 30 2.06 4.69 -13.89
C LYS A 30 1.41 3.87 -15.01
N ASN A 31 0.69 4.55 -15.88
CA ASN A 31 -0.09 3.99 -16.99
C ASN A 31 -1.26 3.06 -16.57
N ARG A 32 -1.59 2.96 -15.28
CA ARG A 32 -2.79 2.25 -14.78
C ARG A 32 -3.74 3.12 -13.97
N GLY A 33 -3.28 4.27 -13.46
CA GLY A 33 -4.10 5.15 -12.63
C GLY A 33 -4.11 4.70 -11.17
N ILE A 34 -5.15 5.11 -10.42
CA ILE A 34 -5.34 4.71 -9.03
C ILE A 34 -5.78 3.24 -8.99
N VAL A 35 -4.97 2.38 -8.38
CA VAL A 35 -5.21 0.94 -8.25
C VAL A 35 -5.61 0.52 -6.83
N ILE A 36 -5.37 1.36 -5.82
CA ILE A 36 -5.87 1.17 -4.45
C ILE A 36 -6.51 2.48 -3.99
N ASN A 37 -7.68 2.38 -3.39
CA ASN A 37 -8.35 3.46 -2.66
C ASN A 37 -9.04 2.86 -1.43
N GLU A 38 -8.32 2.81 -0.32
CA GLU A 38 -8.80 2.20 0.93
C GLU A 38 -8.79 3.22 2.06
N PRO A 39 -9.67 3.09 3.07
CA PRO A 39 -9.52 3.81 4.33
C PRO A 39 -8.13 3.59 4.95
N SER A 40 -7.54 4.62 5.53
CA SER A 40 -6.26 4.54 6.26
C SER A 40 -6.46 3.97 7.67
N VAL A 41 -7.02 2.76 7.74
CA VAL A 41 -7.45 2.10 8.98
C VAL A 41 -6.91 0.68 9.04
N VAL A 42 -6.48 0.26 10.23
CA VAL A 42 -6.04 -1.12 10.53
C VAL A 42 -6.68 -1.55 11.84
N ALA A 43 -7.31 -2.73 11.84
CA ALA A 43 -7.86 -3.34 13.04
C ALA A 43 -6.80 -4.27 13.66
N ILE A 44 -6.53 -4.11 14.97
CA ILE A 44 -5.51 -4.88 15.68
C ILE A 44 -6.08 -5.64 16.89
N ASP A 45 -5.63 -6.87 17.10
CA ASP A 45 -5.81 -7.62 18.34
C ASP A 45 -4.79 -7.17 19.39
N LYS A 46 -5.26 -6.51 20.45
CA LYS A 46 -4.39 -6.03 21.55
C LYS A 46 -3.88 -7.14 22.45
N SER A 47 -4.49 -8.32 22.42
CA SER A 47 -4.11 -9.46 23.26
C SER A 47 -3.02 -10.33 22.64
N ALA A 48 -2.75 -10.19 21.33
CA ALA A 48 -1.73 -10.96 20.63
C ALA A 48 -0.31 -10.49 21.01
N ARG A 49 0.57 -11.42 21.41
CA ARG A 49 1.99 -11.14 21.70
C ARG A 49 2.76 -10.87 20.41
N ARG A 50 2.75 -9.60 19.98
CA ARG A 50 3.68 -8.89 19.06
C ARG A 50 3.97 -9.47 17.66
N ARG A 51 3.54 -10.69 17.31
CA ARG A 51 3.58 -11.20 15.94
C ARG A 51 2.17 -11.57 15.51
N ASN A 52 1.74 -10.97 14.39
CA ASN A 52 0.46 -11.21 13.74
C ASN A 52 -0.79 -10.69 14.49
N SER A 53 -0.73 -9.46 15.02
CA SER A 53 -1.88 -8.80 15.67
C SER A 53 -2.85 -8.15 14.68
N ILE A 54 -2.58 -8.11 13.38
CA ILE A 54 -3.45 -7.45 12.41
C ILE A 54 -4.65 -8.37 12.13
N LYS A 55 -5.88 -7.85 12.33
CA LYS A 55 -7.12 -8.57 12.01
C LYS A 55 -7.68 -8.21 10.64
N ALA A 56 -7.62 -6.93 10.27
CA ALA A 56 -8.11 -6.41 9.00
C ALA A 56 -7.42 -5.09 8.65
N ILE A 57 -7.48 -4.69 7.37
CA ILE A 57 -6.94 -3.44 6.82
C ILE A 57 -8.00 -2.81 5.90
N GLY A 58 -8.01 -1.48 5.77
CA GLY A 58 -8.84 -0.81 4.79
C GLY A 58 -10.32 -0.85 5.15
N SER A 59 -11.17 -1.14 4.16
CA SER A 59 -12.62 -1.16 4.30
C SER A 59 -13.08 -2.15 5.37
N GLU A 60 -12.53 -3.37 5.38
CA GLU A 60 -12.83 -4.38 6.41
C GLU A 60 -12.45 -3.89 7.82
N ALA A 61 -11.34 -3.16 7.96
CA ALA A 61 -10.96 -2.59 9.25
C ALA A 61 -11.88 -1.44 9.68
N LYS A 62 -12.34 -0.62 8.72
CA LYS A 62 -13.26 0.49 8.97
C LYS A 62 -14.64 0.01 9.42
N GLU A 63 -15.12 -1.12 8.92
CA GLU A 63 -16.39 -1.73 9.32
C GLU A 63 -16.40 -2.25 10.77
N MET A 64 -15.23 -2.41 11.40
CA MET A 64 -15.10 -2.85 12.79
C MET A 64 -15.22 -1.70 13.81
N VAL A 65 -15.43 -0.45 13.37
CA VAL A 65 -15.44 0.77 14.20
C VAL A 65 -16.86 1.29 14.42
#